data_AF-A0A958B386-F1
#
_entry.id   AF-A0A958B386-F1
#
_cell.length_a   1.000
_cell.length_b   1.000
_cell.length_c   1.000
_cell.angle_alpha   90.00
_cell.angle_beta   90.00
_cell.angle_gamma   90.00
#
_symmetry.space_group_name_H-M   'P 1'
#
loop_
_entity.id
_entity.type
_entity.pdbx_description
1 polymer ?
#
loop_
_entity_poly.entity_id
_entity_poly.type
_entity_poly.pdbx_seq_one_letter_code
_entity_poly.pdbx_strand_id
1 'polypeptide(L)'
;PYTILYNWAPGFKALRTPARIGPLVILSMAVLAGYGAALLRRRAKNILLLGLTALLAVEFVAVPARLLPIETGPQVPAVYHWLNNLPPDSVVLELPAVTSRSFWNDADSMPRLGRQQYFTTYHWHPTIMGYSGFWPPLFWTDIDPLLAFPSTASLDYLRGRGVSALVLHQDQFEPAAWEEMQQRLGLFNDQLTLLQIVDDAYVYALQPLQDQAADLQISVYTPSTAPAGKPYPVYLQVDTPNDAVAVHQTQQPYTISYRWQATETSAPNDDSSVVTTVDGVLHGDLPLVHPAGRSYIPVFLPAPPAPDAMLELEIDTLGQHSATTATVQESPEAASPPPGSETAPFFEAGFNYGDKLRLSHVALDATSYRAGDAIAVTLNWQRLAEDVSDTYVVFFRVSDAGGQEVFNDDRLPVAWPGPPATWPIGETVVDQHLLQLPVDLTAGTYTLALGLYDATTQQFVPLVDDDGNQRYAAFETTVEIQ
;
A
#
# COMPACT_ATOMS: atom_id res chain seq x y z
N PRO A 1 -0.39 25.66 -15.07
CA PRO A 1 -1.10 26.95 -14.85
C PRO A 1 -1.31 27.32 -13.37
N TYR A 2 -1.78 26.38 -12.52
CA TYR A 2 -2.04 26.64 -11.10
C TYR A 2 -0.77 26.99 -10.31
N THR A 3 0.35 26.31 -10.54
CA THR A 3 1.64 26.60 -9.87
C THR A 3 2.10 28.05 -10.05
N ILE A 4 1.86 28.63 -11.23
CA ILE A 4 2.16 30.04 -11.52
C ILE A 4 1.25 30.96 -10.69
N LEU A 5 -0.05 30.66 -10.63
CA LEU A 5 -0.99 31.44 -9.81
C LEU A 5 -0.72 31.29 -8.31
N TYR A 6 -0.38 30.08 -7.84
CA TYR A 6 -0.03 29.80 -6.45
C TYR A 6 1.20 30.59 -6.00
N ASN A 7 2.23 30.67 -6.84
CA ASN A 7 3.47 31.36 -6.50
C ASN A 7 3.37 32.89 -6.62
N TRP A 8 2.59 33.39 -7.59
CA TRP A 8 2.67 34.79 -8.01
C TRP A 8 1.35 35.60 -7.86
N ALA A 9 0.19 34.96 -7.69
CA ALA A 9 -1.09 35.66 -7.51
C ALA A 9 -1.45 35.80 -6.01
N PRO A 10 -1.67 37.03 -5.50
CA PRO A 10 -2.07 37.24 -4.11
C PRO A 10 -3.36 36.48 -3.76
N GLY A 11 -3.39 35.82 -2.59
CA GLY A 11 -4.54 35.07 -2.10
C GLY A 11 -4.64 33.60 -2.58
N PHE A 12 -3.92 33.21 -3.65
CA PHE A 12 -3.94 31.82 -4.13
C PHE A 12 -3.24 30.83 -3.21
N LYS A 13 -2.30 31.29 -2.36
CA LYS A 13 -1.68 30.47 -1.32
C LYS A 13 -2.64 30.08 -0.18
N ALA A 14 -3.75 30.82 0.00
CA ALA A 14 -4.77 30.52 1.01
C ALA A 14 -5.80 29.49 0.53
N LEU A 15 -5.79 29.14 -0.77
CA LEU A 15 -6.71 28.18 -1.36
C LEU A 15 -6.23 26.74 -1.11
N ARG A 16 -6.73 26.13 -0.03
CA ARG A 16 -6.42 24.75 0.38
C ARG A 16 -6.91 23.69 -0.61
N THR A 17 -7.90 24.00 -1.46
CA THR A 17 -8.42 23.07 -2.47
C THR A 17 -8.85 23.87 -3.71
N PRO A 18 -8.10 23.83 -4.83
CA PRO A 18 -8.38 24.62 -6.03
C PRO A 18 -9.78 24.38 -6.62
N ALA A 19 -10.32 23.17 -6.46
CA ALA A 19 -11.66 22.80 -6.87
C ALA A 19 -12.76 23.70 -6.28
N ARG A 20 -12.52 24.38 -5.14
CA ARG A 20 -13.47 25.32 -4.52
C ARG A 20 -13.70 26.60 -5.32
N ILE A 21 -12.85 26.90 -6.32
CA ILE A 21 -13.08 27.99 -7.29
C ILE A 21 -14.03 27.53 -8.40
N GLY A 22 -14.26 26.22 -8.55
CA GLY A 22 -15.15 25.62 -9.55
C GLY A 22 -16.50 26.34 -9.66
N PRO A 23 -17.23 26.61 -8.56
CA PRO A 23 -18.48 27.38 -8.60
C PRO A 23 -18.35 28.78 -9.22
N LEU A 24 -17.24 29.50 -8.98
CA LEU A 24 -16.99 30.81 -9.58
C LEU A 24 -16.68 30.70 -11.08
N VAL A 25 -15.96 29.66 -11.49
CA VAL A 25 -15.71 29.37 -12.91
C VAL A 25 -17.02 29.02 -13.61
N ILE A 26 -17.83 28.14 -13.03
CA ILE A 26 -19.14 27.75 -13.54
C ILE A 26 -20.06 28.98 -13.65
N LEU A 27 -20.09 29.84 -12.63
CA LEU A 27 -20.85 31.09 -12.66
C LEU A 27 -20.38 32.01 -13.80
N SER A 28 -19.06 32.16 -13.96
CA SER A 28 -18.48 33.00 -15.01
C SER A 28 -18.81 32.46 -16.40
N MET A 29 -18.72 31.13 -16.59
CA MET A 29 -19.12 30.48 -17.85
C MET A 29 -20.62 30.63 -18.11
N ALA A 30 -21.47 30.51 -17.08
CA ALA A 30 -22.92 30.70 -17.22
C ALA A 30 -23.26 32.12 -17.70
N VAL A 31 -22.58 33.14 -17.19
CA VAL A 31 -22.72 34.53 -17.67
C VAL A 31 -22.28 34.68 -19.13
N LEU A 32 -21.12 34.12 -19.50
CA LEU A 32 -20.63 34.14 -20.89
C LEU A 32 -21.57 33.39 -21.84
N ALA A 33 -22.09 32.24 -21.43
CA ALA A 33 -23.09 31.49 -22.18
C ALA A 33 -24.37 32.32 -22.39
N GLY A 34 -24.80 33.08 -21.38
CA GLY A 34 -25.89 34.05 -21.48
C GLY A 34 -25.66 35.12 -22.54
N TYR A 35 -24.47 35.72 -22.59
CA TYR A 35 -24.09 36.66 -23.66
C TYR A 35 -24.07 36.01 -25.05
N GLY A 36 -23.55 34.78 -25.15
CA GLY A 36 -23.57 34.00 -26.39
C GLY A 36 -25.00 33.76 -26.90
N ALA A 37 -25.91 33.34 -26.01
CA ALA A 37 -27.32 33.18 -26.33
C ALA A 37 -27.99 34.49 -26.77
N ALA A 38 -27.66 35.62 -26.12
CA ALA A 38 -28.17 36.93 -26.50
C ALA A 38 -27.70 37.38 -27.89
N LEU A 39 -26.46 37.07 -28.27
CA LEU A 39 -25.93 37.32 -29.61
C LEU A 39 -26.59 36.40 -30.66
N LEU A 40 -26.72 35.11 -30.35
CA LEU A 40 -27.38 34.12 -31.21
C LEU A 40 -28.84 34.45 -31.47
N ARG A 41 -29.56 35.04 -30.50
CA ARG A 41 -30.93 35.52 -30.68
C ARG A 41 -31.11 36.54 -31.81
N ARG A 42 -30.05 37.26 -32.17
CA ARG A 42 -30.10 38.20 -33.30
C ARG A 42 -30.08 37.48 -34.67
N ARG A 43 -29.69 36.19 -34.70
CA ARG A 43 -29.44 35.41 -35.93
C ARG A 43 -30.23 34.10 -36.02
N ALA A 44 -30.72 33.56 -34.91
CA ALA A 44 -31.40 32.27 -34.83
C ALA A 44 -32.87 32.42 -34.41
N LYS A 45 -33.71 31.47 -34.82
CA LYS A 45 -35.14 31.42 -34.45
C LYS A 45 -35.28 31.12 -32.94
N ASN A 46 -36.29 31.72 -32.29
CA ASN A 46 -36.56 31.52 -30.85
C ASN A 46 -36.68 30.04 -30.44
N ILE A 47 -37.17 29.17 -31.31
CA ILE A 47 -37.26 27.71 -31.08
C ILE A 47 -35.88 27.08 -30.84
N LEU A 48 -34.85 27.54 -31.53
CA LEU A 48 -33.48 27.01 -31.37
C LEU A 48 -32.89 27.40 -30.01
N LEU A 49 -33.17 28.62 -29.54
CA LEU A 49 -32.74 29.08 -28.22
C LEU A 49 -33.48 28.37 -27.09
N LEU A 50 -34.78 28.14 -27.25
CA LEU A 50 -35.59 27.34 -26.33
C LEU A 50 -35.05 25.91 -26.23
N GLY A 51 -34.71 25.29 -27.37
CA GLY A 51 -34.07 23.99 -27.42
C GLY A 51 -32.72 23.96 -26.69
N LEU A 52 -31.86 24.94 -26.92
CA LEU A 52 -30.56 25.03 -26.26
C LEU A 52 -30.69 25.23 -24.74
N THR A 53 -31.64 26.06 -24.32
CA THR A 53 -31.92 26.31 -22.89
C THR A 53 -32.47 25.06 -22.22
N ALA A 54 -33.37 24.33 -22.90
CA ALA A 54 -33.89 23.06 -22.41
C ALA A 54 -32.79 21.98 -22.32
N LEU A 55 -31.90 21.89 -23.31
CA LEU A 55 -30.76 20.99 -23.27
C LEU A 55 -29.81 21.31 -22.11
N LEU A 56 -29.51 22.60 -21.88
CA LEU A 56 -28.73 23.02 -20.70
C LEU A 56 -29.45 22.66 -19.41
N ALA A 57 -30.76 22.92 -19.31
CA ALA A 57 -31.53 22.55 -18.13
C ALA A 57 -31.48 21.03 -17.89
N VAL A 58 -31.62 20.21 -18.93
CA VAL A 58 -31.52 18.74 -18.85
C VAL A 58 -30.12 18.29 -18.43
N GLU A 59 -29.06 18.86 -19.00
CA GLU A 59 -27.67 18.55 -18.63
C GLU A 59 -27.39 18.87 -17.15
N PHE A 60 -27.95 19.97 -16.64
CA PHE A 60 -27.80 20.39 -15.24
C PHE A 60 -28.88 19.81 -14.30
N VAL A 61 -29.82 19.00 -14.80
CA VAL A 61 -30.79 18.30 -13.95
C VAL A 61 -30.04 17.19 -13.21
N ALA A 62 -29.55 17.53 -12.01
CA ALA A 62 -28.97 16.58 -11.06
C ALA A 62 -30.08 15.84 -10.27
N VAL A 63 -31.09 15.32 -10.97
CA VAL A 63 -32.20 14.59 -10.36
C VAL A 63 -32.13 13.11 -10.78
N PRO A 64 -32.17 12.18 -9.81
CA PRO A 64 -32.35 12.41 -8.38
C PRO A 64 -31.04 12.73 -7.65
N ALA A 65 -31.02 13.82 -6.88
CA ALA A 65 -30.00 14.02 -5.87
C ALA A 65 -30.24 12.99 -4.76
N ARG A 66 -29.30 12.08 -4.54
CA ARG A 66 -29.39 11.06 -3.48
C ARG A 66 -29.27 11.77 -2.13
N LEU A 67 -30.41 12.10 -1.52
CA LEU A 67 -30.48 12.58 -0.15
C LEU A 67 -30.52 11.37 0.77
N LEU A 68 -29.55 11.29 1.69
CA LEU A 68 -29.51 10.26 2.72
C LEU A 68 -30.01 10.88 4.03
N PRO A 69 -31.12 10.38 4.60
CA PRO A 69 -31.55 10.84 5.91
C PRO A 69 -30.50 10.46 6.96
N ILE A 70 -30.24 11.36 7.90
CA ILE A 70 -29.36 11.10 9.04
C ILE A 70 -30.24 11.04 10.29
N GLU A 71 -30.12 9.94 11.02
CA GLU A 71 -30.90 9.68 12.22
C GLU A 71 -30.50 10.63 13.35
N THR A 72 -31.50 11.17 14.06
CA THR A 72 -31.28 12.13 15.16
C THR A 72 -32.20 11.84 16.34
N GLY A 73 -31.77 12.26 17.54
CA GLY A 73 -32.57 12.11 18.76
C GLY A 73 -32.93 10.64 19.01
N PRO A 74 -34.21 10.28 19.17
CA PRO A 74 -34.63 8.89 19.43
C PRO A 74 -34.38 7.89 18.29
N GLN A 75 -34.06 8.38 17.08
CA GLN A 75 -33.82 7.51 15.92
C GLN A 75 -32.37 7.04 15.82
N VAL A 76 -31.47 7.57 16.64
CA VAL A 76 -30.06 7.18 16.67
C VAL A 76 -29.96 5.69 17.05
N PRO A 77 -29.23 4.87 16.26
CA PRO A 77 -29.07 3.45 16.57
C PRO A 77 -28.57 3.22 17.99
N ALA A 78 -29.15 2.24 18.69
CA ALA A 78 -28.91 2.06 20.13
C ALA A 78 -27.45 1.72 20.45
N VAL A 79 -26.72 1.11 19.50
CA VAL A 79 -25.29 0.81 19.64
C VAL A 79 -24.46 2.05 19.96
N TYR A 80 -24.74 3.19 19.34
CA TYR A 80 -23.97 4.42 19.58
C TYR A 80 -24.15 4.99 20.98
N HIS A 81 -25.31 4.74 21.61
CA HIS A 81 -25.49 5.03 23.02
C HIS A 81 -24.81 3.99 23.91
N TRP A 82 -24.91 2.70 23.54
CA TRP A 82 -24.29 1.60 24.29
C TRP A 82 -22.76 1.72 24.35
N LEU A 83 -22.10 2.26 23.32
CA LEU A 83 -20.65 2.50 23.29
C LEU A 83 -20.15 3.38 24.45
N ASN A 84 -21.01 4.18 25.10
CA ASN A 84 -20.67 4.92 26.32
C ASN A 84 -20.36 4.01 27.53
N ASN A 85 -20.69 2.71 27.46
CA ASN A 85 -20.35 1.73 28.49
C ASN A 85 -18.90 1.23 28.37
N LEU A 86 -18.23 1.48 27.24
CA LEU A 86 -16.81 1.14 27.08
C LEU A 86 -15.92 2.06 27.93
N PRO A 87 -14.71 1.62 28.30
CA PRO A 87 -13.72 2.48 28.95
C PRO A 87 -13.51 3.79 28.18
N PRO A 88 -13.40 4.97 28.83
CA PRO A 88 -13.32 6.28 28.16
C PRO A 88 -12.16 6.47 27.18
N ASP A 89 -11.12 5.65 27.30
CA ASP A 89 -9.92 5.63 26.47
C ASP A 89 -9.98 4.59 25.35
N SER A 90 -11.13 3.92 25.16
CA SER A 90 -11.30 2.94 24.10
C SER A 90 -11.19 3.57 22.73
N VAL A 91 -10.41 2.97 21.83
CA VAL A 91 -10.41 3.34 20.42
C VAL A 91 -11.39 2.42 19.70
N VAL A 92 -12.41 3.02 19.09
CA VAL A 92 -13.51 2.32 18.43
C VAL A 92 -13.31 2.36 16.92
N LEU A 93 -13.40 1.20 16.30
CA LEU A 93 -13.41 1.04 14.85
C LEU A 93 -14.71 0.35 14.42
N GLU A 94 -15.39 0.95 13.44
CA GLU A 94 -16.64 0.43 12.89
C GLU A 94 -16.38 -0.25 11.55
N LEU A 95 -16.98 -1.42 11.35
CA LEU A 95 -16.83 -2.27 10.16
C LEU A 95 -18.20 -2.59 9.54
N PRO A 96 -18.27 -2.64 8.19
CA PRO A 96 -17.18 -2.39 7.25
C PRO A 96 -16.95 -0.87 7.08
N ALA A 97 -15.73 -0.35 7.31
CA ALA A 97 -15.46 1.09 7.14
C ALA A 97 -15.47 1.51 5.65
N VAL A 98 -14.84 0.67 4.82
CA VAL A 98 -14.76 0.80 3.36
C VAL A 98 -14.97 -0.56 2.72
N THR A 99 -15.38 -0.60 1.45
CA THR A 99 -15.61 -1.84 0.69
C THR A 99 -14.58 -2.09 -0.41
N SER A 100 -13.75 -1.09 -0.73
CA SER A 100 -12.69 -1.21 -1.72
C SER A 100 -11.59 -0.18 -1.50
N ARG A 101 -10.43 -0.34 -2.15
CA ARG A 101 -9.40 0.71 -2.19
C ARG A 101 -9.84 1.95 -2.96
N SER A 102 -10.75 1.78 -3.93
CA SER A 102 -11.39 2.88 -4.66
C SER A 102 -12.60 3.43 -3.90
N PHE A 103 -12.51 3.52 -2.57
CA PHE A 103 -13.65 3.85 -1.71
C PHE A 103 -14.30 5.21 -2.01
N TRP A 104 -13.55 6.11 -2.65
CA TRP A 104 -14.02 7.42 -3.08
C TRP A 104 -14.94 7.35 -4.32
N ASN A 105 -14.88 6.25 -5.08
CA ASN A 105 -15.66 6.03 -6.29
C ASN A 105 -16.85 5.08 -6.07
N ASP A 106 -16.86 4.30 -4.98
CA ASP A 106 -17.99 3.43 -4.67
C ASP A 106 -19.15 4.20 -4.01
N ALA A 107 -20.35 3.64 -4.12
CA ALA A 107 -21.58 4.32 -3.74
C ALA A 107 -21.85 4.31 -2.23
N ASP A 108 -21.06 3.59 -1.43
CA ASP A 108 -21.41 3.20 -0.06
C ASP A 108 -20.37 3.64 0.98
N SER A 109 -19.07 3.50 0.69
CA SER A 109 -17.97 3.76 1.63
C SER A 109 -17.93 5.21 2.10
N MET A 110 -17.98 6.19 1.18
CA MET A 110 -17.94 7.62 1.57
C MET A 110 -19.17 8.05 2.39
N PRO A 111 -20.41 7.74 1.98
CA PRO A 111 -21.58 7.96 2.83
C PRO A 111 -21.48 7.29 4.20
N ARG A 112 -20.98 6.05 4.24
CA ARG A 112 -20.85 5.28 5.48
C ARG A 112 -19.83 5.89 6.43
N LEU A 113 -18.62 6.21 5.96
CA LEU A 113 -17.60 6.90 6.76
C LEU A 113 -18.12 8.24 7.30
N GLY A 114 -18.85 9.01 6.47
CA GLY A 114 -19.49 10.25 6.92
C GLY A 114 -20.53 10.03 8.02
N ARG A 115 -21.38 9.00 7.88
CA ARG A 115 -22.40 8.62 8.86
C ARG A 115 -21.77 8.12 10.17
N GLN A 116 -20.79 7.23 10.11
CA GLN A 116 -20.02 6.74 11.26
C GLN A 116 -19.33 7.89 11.99
N GLN A 117 -18.61 8.76 11.26
CA GLN A 117 -17.97 9.94 11.84
C GLN A 117 -18.98 10.87 12.53
N TYR A 118 -20.17 11.07 11.95
CA TYR A 118 -21.23 11.83 12.61
C TYR A 118 -21.64 11.17 13.95
N PHE A 119 -21.80 9.85 13.98
CA PHE A 119 -22.22 9.15 15.19
C PHE A 119 -21.16 9.07 16.29
N THR A 120 -19.87 9.29 15.96
CA THR A 120 -18.84 9.47 16.98
C THR A 120 -19.19 10.58 17.99
N THR A 121 -20.01 11.57 17.60
CA THR A 121 -20.44 12.66 18.50
C THR A 121 -21.39 12.21 19.63
N TYR A 122 -21.86 10.97 19.64
CA TYR A 122 -22.72 10.41 20.69
C TYR A 122 -21.96 9.61 21.76
N HIS A 123 -20.70 9.23 21.49
CA HIS A 123 -19.87 8.47 22.43
C HIS A 123 -18.45 9.05 22.61
N TRP A 124 -17.97 9.90 21.70
CA TRP A 124 -16.68 10.61 21.73
C TRP A 124 -15.41 9.74 21.85
N HIS A 125 -15.54 8.43 21.66
CA HIS A 125 -14.36 7.55 21.56
C HIS A 125 -13.54 7.89 20.32
N PRO A 126 -12.20 7.90 20.41
CA PRO A 126 -11.33 8.05 19.24
C PRO A 126 -11.56 6.93 18.22
N THR A 127 -11.33 7.25 16.94
CA THR A 127 -11.33 6.29 15.84
C THR A 127 -10.14 6.54 14.91
N ILE A 128 -9.65 5.48 14.28
CA ILE A 128 -8.58 5.59 13.27
C ILE A 128 -9.15 6.00 11.90
N MET A 129 -10.44 5.74 11.65
CA MET A 129 -11.13 6.05 10.40
C MET A 129 -11.84 7.40 10.43
N GLY A 130 -11.08 8.48 10.61
CA GLY A 130 -11.59 9.86 10.65
C GLY A 130 -11.04 10.76 9.53
N TYR A 131 -11.89 11.63 8.99
CA TYR A 131 -11.53 12.63 7.99
C TYR A 131 -12.09 14.02 8.33
N SER A 132 -11.20 15.03 8.44
CA SER A 132 -11.58 16.42 8.75
C SER A 132 -10.96 17.42 7.76
N GLY A 133 -11.30 17.31 6.47
CA GLY A 133 -10.70 18.16 5.42
C GLY A 133 -9.17 17.97 5.27
N PHE A 134 -8.65 16.94 5.92
CA PHE A 134 -7.28 16.44 5.93
C PHE A 134 -7.37 14.96 6.28
N TRP A 135 -6.56 14.16 5.60
CA TRP A 135 -6.41 12.73 5.85
C TRP A 135 -5.28 12.53 6.86
N PRO A 136 -5.52 11.83 7.99
CA PRO A 136 -4.45 11.43 8.89
C PRO A 136 -3.31 10.71 8.15
N PRO A 137 -2.04 10.81 8.59
CA PRO A 137 -0.91 10.23 7.87
C PRO A 137 -1.06 8.76 7.52
N LEU A 138 -1.61 7.94 8.43
CA LEU A 138 -1.82 6.50 8.24
C LEU A 138 -3.18 6.14 7.64
N PHE A 139 -4.02 7.11 7.28
CA PHE A 139 -5.39 6.84 6.83
C PHE A 139 -5.43 5.87 5.65
N TRP A 140 -4.54 6.06 4.68
CA TRP A 140 -4.47 5.20 3.50
C TRP A 140 -3.92 3.81 3.83
N THR A 141 -3.02 3.72 4.79
CA THR A 141 -2.45 2.46 5.28
C THR A 141 -3.44 1.68 6.12
N ASP A 142 -4.36 2.36 6.80
CA ASP A 142 -5.43 1.74 7.58
C ASP A 142 -6.40 0.96 6.67
N ILE A 143 -6.52 1.29 5.37
CA ILE A 143 -7.47 0.65 4.44
C ILE A 143 -7.22 -0.85 4.24
N ASP A 144 -5.98 -1.25 3.97
CA ASP A 144 -5.63 -2.62 3.61
C ASP A 144 -5.95 -3.63 4.74
N PRO A 145 -5.54 -3.38 5.99
CA PRO A 145 -5.94 -4.19 7.14
C PRO A 145 -7.47 -4.30 7.31
N LEU A 146 -8.22 -3.25 6.99
CA LEU A 146 -9.69 -3.26 7.14
C LEU A 146 -10.37 -4.12 6.07
N LEU A 147 -9.87 -4.09 4.83
CA LEU A 147 -10.36 -4.95 3.74
C LEU A 147 -9.99 -6.42 3.98
N ALA A 148 -8.81 -6.67 4.56
CA ALA A 148 -8.34 -8.01 4.90
C ALA A 148 -8.99 -8.57 6.18
N PHE A 149 -9.72 -7.77 6.94
CA PHE A 149 -10.24 -8.17 8.24
C PHE A 149 -11.30 -9.31 8.16
N PRO A 150 -11.32 -10.25 9.13
CA PRO A 150 -10.29 -10.50 10.14
C PRO A 150 -9.17 -11.39 9.59
N SER A 151 -7.94 -11.08 9.97
CA SER A 151 -6.72 -11.86 9.74
C SER A 151 -5.73 -11.59 10.87
N THR A 152 -4.74 -12.46 11.09
CA THR A 152 -3.71 -12.24 12.12
C THR A 152 -3.03 -10.88 11.92
N ALA A 153 -2.61 -10.56 10.70
CA ALA A 153 -1.95 -9.30 10.37
C ALA A 153 -2.85 -8.08 10.59
N SER A 154 -4.13 -8.15 10.21
CA SER A 154 -5.06 -7.04 10.43
C SER A 154 -5.35 -6.85 11.92
N LEU A 155 -5.50 -7.91 12.70
CA LEU A 155 -5.71 -7.82 14.15
C LEU A 155 -4.49 -7.24 14.86
N ASP A 156 -3.29 -7.70 14.53
CA ASP A 156 -2.04 -7.17 15.11
C ASP A 156 -1.85 -5.69 14.76
N TYR A 157 -2.11 -5.32 13.51
CA TYR A 157 -2.10 -3.93 13.08
C TYR A 157 -3.08 -3.08 13.89
N LEU A 158 -4.34 -3.50 13.96
CA LEU A 158 -5.40 -2.77 14.66
C LEU A 158 -5.08 -2.61 16.15
N ARG A 159 -4.56 -3.66 16.80
CA ARG A 159 -4.04 -3.55 18.17
C ARG A 159 -2.97 -2.48 18.24
N GLY A 160 -1.97 -2.54 17.39
CA GLY A 160 -0.87 -1.57 17.33
C GLY A 160 -1.29 -0.13 17.06
N ARG A 161 -2.44 0.06 16.41
CA ARG A 161 -3.11 1.37 16.23
C ARG A 161 -3.91 1.81 17.47
N GLY A 162 -3.94 1.00 18.51
CA GLY A 162 -4.64 1.23 19.77
C GLY A 162 -6.10 0.82 19.77
N VAL A 163 -6.60 0.18 18.69
CA VAL A 163 -8.00 -0.27 18.60
C VAL A 163 -8.29 -1.28 19.70
N SER A 164 -9.29 -0.98 20.52
CA SER A 164 -9.69 -1.83 21.65
C SER A 164 -11.11 -2.36 21.51
N ALA A 165 -11.93 -1.74 20.64
CA ALA A 165 -13.29 -2.16 20.35
C ALA A 165 -13.61 -2.09 18.86
N LEU A 166 -14.29 -3.12 18.37
CA LEU A 166 -14.75 -3.26 16.99
C LEU A 166 -16.28 -3.34 16.98
N VAL A 167 -16.92 -2.59 16.09
CA VAL A 167 -18.38 -2.63 15.89
C VAL A 167 -18.66 -3.12 14.48
N LEU A 168 -19.21 -4.32 14.35
CA LEU A 168 -19.60 -4.88 13.07
C LEU A 168 -21.10 -4.67 12.86
N HIS A 169 -21.44 -3.89 11.84
CA HIS A 169 -22.83 -3.55 11.49
C HIS A 169 -23.39 -4.58 10.50
N GLN A 170 -24.14 -5.58 10.99
CA GLN A 170 -24.65 -6.68 10.16
C GLN A 170 -25.49 -6.19 8.97
N ASP A 171 -26.28 -5.13 9.16
CA ASP A 171 -27.12 -4.51 8.13
C ASP A 171 -26.34 -3.89 6.96
N GLN A 172 -25.03 -3.71 7.13
CA GLN A 172 -24.14 -3.13 6.12
C GLN A 172 -23.37 -4.19 5.32
N PHE A 173 -23.61 -5.47 5.57
CA PHE A 173 -23.07 -6.58 4.81
C PHE A 173 -24.16 -7.19 3.91
N GLU A 174 -23.77 -7.62 2.71
CA GLU A 174 -24.58 -8.56 1.93
C GLU A 174 -24.74 -9.87 2.72
N PRO A 175 -25.90 -10.55 2.67
CA PRO A 175 -26.15 -11.73 3.51
C PRO A 175 -25.07 -12.82 3.41
N ALA A 176 -24.58 -13.10 2.19
CA ALA A 176 -23.51 -14.06 1.97
C ALA A 176 -22.16 -13.60 2.57
N ALA A 177 -21.83 -12.31 2.43
CA ALA A 177 -20.62 -11.73 3.00
C ALA A 177 -20.66 -11.71 4.53
N TRP A 178 -21.85 -11.54 5.13
CA TRP A 178 -22.03 -11.65 6.57
C TRP A 178 -21.82 -13.09 7.08
N GLU A 179 -22.37 -14.09 6.38
CA GLU A 179 -22.14 -15.50 6.71
C GLU A 179 -20.64 -15.86 6.65
N GLU A 180 -19.94 -15.39 5.62
CA GLU A 180 -18.49 -15.56 5.49
C GLU A 180 -17.73 -14.85 6.62
N MET A 181 -18.07 -13.59 6.91
CA MET A 181 -17.50 -12.82 8.01
C MET A 181 -17.67 -13.54 9.35
N GLN A 182 -18.85 -14.11 9.63
CA GLN A 182 -19.10 -14.88 10.85
C GLN A 182 -18.23 -16.14 10.94
N GLN A 183 -18.07 -16.87 9.84
CA GLN A 183 -17.19 -18.03 9.79
C GLN A 183 -15.73 -17.64 10.08
N ARG A 184 -15.27 -16.55 9.46
CA ARG A 184 -13.91 -16.01 9.65
C ARG A 184 -13.67 -15.53 11.08
N LEU A 185 -14.61 -14.78 11.67
CA LEU A 185 -14.53 -14.36 13.08
C LEU A 185 -14.39 -15.55 14.03
N GLY A 186 -15.04 -16.68 13.71
CA GLY A 186 -14.93 -17.91 14.49
C GLY A 186 -13.51 -18.48 14.58
N LEU A 187 -12.63 -18.15 13.63
CA LEU A 187 -11.21 -18.54 13.63
C LEU A 187 -10.36 -17.72 14.60
N PHE A 188 -10.86 -16.55 15.06
CA PHE A 188 -10.13 -15.59 15.89
C PHE A 188 -10.79 -15.36 17.27
N ASN A 189 -11.56 -16.34 17.76
CA ASN A 189 -12.29 -16.25 19.04
C ASN A 189 -11.37 -16.11 20.28
N ASP A 190 -10.10 -16.49 20.16
CA ASP A 190 -9.06 -16.29 21.17
C ASP A 190 -8.61 -14.82 21.25
N GLN A 191 -8.73 -14.10 20.13
CA GLN A 191 -8.26 -12.73 19.95
C GLN A 191 -9.38 -11.68 20.00
N LEU A 192 -10.61 -12.07 19.64
CA LEU A 192 -11.80 -11.25 19.61
C LEU A 192 -12.82 -11.77 20.62
N THR A 193 -13.23 -10.92 21.56
CA THR A 193 -14.25 -11.26 22.56
C THR A 193 -15.54 -10.51 22.27
N LEU A 194 -16.62 -11.21 21.93
CA LEU A 194 -17.93 -10.58 21.77
C LEU A 194 -18.41 -10.02 23.12
N LEU A 195 -18.59 -8.70 23.19
CA LEU A 195 -19.08 -8.01 24.38
C LEU A 195 -20.60 -7.94 24.42
N GLN A 196 -21.21 -7.57 23.30
CA GLN A 196 -22.65 -7.35 23.21
C GLN A 196 -23.12 -7.37 21.76
N ILE A 197 -24.36 -7.79 21.54
CA ILE A 197 -25.11 -7.53 20.32
C ILE A 197 -26.18 -6.48 20.65
N VAL A 198 -26.20 -5.38 19.91
CA VAL A 198 -27.18 -4.29 20.06
C VAL A 198 -27.86 -4.09 18.72
N ASP A 199 -29.12 -4.52 18.64
CA ASP A 199 -29.87 -4.59 17.38
C ASP A 199 -29.14 -5.46 16.34
N ASP A 200 -28.63 -4.85 15.26
CA ASP A 200 -27.84 -5.43 14.18
C ASP A 200 -26.33 -5.22 14.34
N ALA A 201 -25.89 -4.54 15.39
CA ALA A 201 -24.47 -4.26 15.62
C ALA A 201 -23.85 -5.25 16.63
N TYR A 202 -22.75 -5.87 16.23
CA TYR A 202 -21.96 -6.80 17.04
C TYR A 202 -20.73 -6.08 17.55
N VAL A 203 -20.61 -5.94 18.87
CA VAL A 203 -19.49 -5.23 19.49
C VAL A 203 -18.50 -6.23 20.08
N TYR A 204 -17.28 -6.22 19.57
CA TYR A 204 -16.18 -7.06 20.02
C TYR A 204 -15.13 -6.23 20.75
N ALA A 205 -14.55 -6.77 21.82
CA ALA A 205 -13.29 -6.30 22.37
C ALA A 205 -12.13 -6.93 21.60
N LEU A 206 -11.14 -6.10 21.29
CA LEU A 206 -9.85 -6.53 20.77
C LEU A 206 -8.83 -6.47 21.90
N GLN A 207 -8.21 -7.60 22.23
CA GLN A 207 -7.20 -7.64 23.30
C GLN A 207 -5.96 -6.83 22.89
N PRO A 208 -5.44 -5.93 23.74
CA PRO A 208 -4.25 -5.14 23.42
C PRO A 208 -3.00 -6.02 23.38
N LEU A 209 -1.99 -5.60 22.62
CA LEU A 209 -0.65 -6.19 22.71
C LEU A 209 -0.04 -5.86 24.08
N GLN A 210 0.51 -6.87 24.77
CA GLN A 210 1.38 -6.65 25.91
C GLN A 210 2.68 -6.03 25.37
N ASP A 211 2.91 -4.74 25.70
CA ASP A 211 4.08 -3.93 25.30
C ASP A 211 4.09 -3.36 23.87
N GLN A 212 3.36 -2.26 23.64
CA GLN A 212 3.35 -1.56 22.33
C GLN A 212 4.48 -0.56 22.11
N ALA A 213 5.16 -0.14 23.17
CA ALA A 213 6.26 0.82 23.09
C ALA A 213 7.54 0.08 22.70
N ALA A 214 7.61 -0.38 21.46
CA ALA A 214 8.75 -1.12 20.96
C ALA A 214 9.74 -0.19 20.27
N ASP A 215 10.87 0.10 20.92
CA ASP A 215 12.08 0.57 20.23
C ASP A 215 12.60 -0.62 19.41
N LEU A 216 12.13 -0.73 18.16
CA LEU A 216 12.62 -1.73 17.21
C LEU A 216 14.14 -1.61 17.10
N GLN A 217 14.87 -2.72 17.22
CA GLN A 217 16.30 -2.72 16.98
C GLN A 217 16.53 -3.10 15.52
N ILE A 218 17.13 -2.17 14.77
CA ILE A 218 17.32 -2.35 13.33
C ILE A 218 18.81 -2.48 13.04
N SER A 219 19.18 -3.59 12.42
CA SER A 219 20.54 -3.86 11.96
C SER A 219 20.52 -4.44 10.56
N VAL A 220 21.71 -4.69 10.01
CA VAL A 220 21.86 -5.22 8.66
C VAL A 220 22.73 -6.46 8.70
N TYR A 221 22.23 -7.55 8.09
CA TYR A 221 22.99 -8.76 7.85
C TYR A 221 23.49 -8.79 6.40
N THR A 222 24.78 -9.04 6.26
CA THR A 222 25.51 -9.12 5.00
C THR A 222 26.13 -10.51 4.86
N PRO A 223 25.69 -11.34 3.90
CA PRO A 223 26.30 -12.64 3.63
C PRO A 223 27.80 -12.50 3.33
N SER A 224 28.64 -13.39 3.88
CA SER A 224 30.10 -13.33 3.69
C SER A 224 30.57 -13.67 2.28
N THR A 225 29.73 -14.36 1.51
CA THR A 225 30.05 -14.86 0.16
C THR A 225 28.93 -14.58 -0.82
N ALA A 226 29.27 -14.36 -2.09
CA ALA A 226 28.28 -14.22 -3.16
C ALA A 226 28.81 -14.70 -4.53
N PRO A 227 27.91 -15.12 -5.45
CA PRO A 227 28.29 -15.45 -6.81
C PRO A 227 28.71 -14.23 -7.62
N ALA A 228 29.74 -14.40 -8.45
CA ALA A 228 30.25 -13.35 -9.31
C ALA A 228 29.18 -12.87 -10.30
N GLY A 229 29.11 -11.55 -10.49
CA GLY A 229 28.18 -10.92 -11.42
C GLY A 229 26.71 -11.07 -11.08
N LYS A 230 26.37 -11.63 -9.91
CA LYS A 230 25.00 -11.75 -9.43
C LYS A 230 24.68 -10.66 -8.40
N PRO A 231 23.44 -10.16 -8.39
CA PRO A 231 22.97 -9.22 -7.37
C PRO A 231 23.27 -9.73 -5.95
N TYR A 232 23.64 -8.82 -5.06
CA TYR A 232 24.05 -9.14 -3.69
C TYR A 232 22.89 -8.92 -2.72
N PRO A 233 22.33 -9.98 -2.09
CA PRO A 233 21.27 -9.82 -1.11
C PRO A 233 21.83 -9.32 0.22
N VAL A 234 21.13 -8.36 0.80
CA VAL A 234 21.34 -7.78 2.12
C VAL A 234 20.03 -7.88 2.86
N TYR A 235 20.08 -8.14 4.17
CA TYR A 235 18.87 -8.36 4.96
C TYR A 235 18.79 -7.32 6.07
N LEU A 236 17.75 -6.50 6.03
CA LEU A 236 17.41 -5.64 7.16
C LEU A 236 16.87 -6.54 8.25
N GLN A 237 17.56 -6.59 9.38
CA GLN A 237 17.13 -7.34 10.55
C GLN A 237 16.32 -6.39 11.42
N VAL A 238 15.08 -6.78 11.71
CA VAL A 238 14.23 -6.06 12.65
C VAL A 238 13.99 -6.95 13.84
N ASP A 239 14.58 -6.57 14.96
CA ASP A 239 14.43 -7.24 16.25
C ASP A 239 13.33 -6.55 17.05
N THR A 240 12.32 -7.33 17.43
CA THR A 240 11.25 -6.86 18.31
C THR A 240 11.64 -7.06 19.79
N PRO A 241 11.29 -6.10 20.66
CA PRO A 241 11.58 -6.22 22.09
C PRO A 241 10.72 -7.31 22.74
N ASN A 242 11.31 -7.98 23.73
CA ASN A 242 10.67 -9.04 24.52
C ASN A 242 10.11 -10.22 23.70
N ASP A 243 10.54 -10.41 22.45
CA ASP A 243 10.04 -11.48 21.57
C ASP A 243 8.52 -11.38 21.37
N ALA A 244 8.01 -10.14 21.23
CA ALA A 244 6.59 -9.84 21.10
C ALA A 244 6.30 -9.10 19.78
N VAL A 245 5.08 -9.23 19.26
CA VAL A 245 4.65 -8.48 18.06
C VAL A 245 4.76 -6.98 18.32
N ALA A 246 5.44 -6.28 17.41
CA ALA A 246 5.64 -4.84 17.51
C ALA A 246 4.96 -4.12 16.34
N VAL A 247 4.35 -2.98 16.63
CA VAL A 247 3.73 -2.13 15.60
C VAL A 247 4.19 -0.70 15.78
N HIS A 248 4.75 -0.11 14.74
CA HIS A 248 5.13 1.29 14.75
C HIS A 248 4.08 2.14 14.01
N GLN A 249 3.93 3.41 14.41
CA GLN A 249 2.85 4.29 13.94
C GLN A 249 3.33 5.39 12.98
N THR A 250 4.41 5.14 12.23
CA THR A 250 5.00 6.12 11.31
C THR A 250 5.40 5.45 10.01
N GLN A 251 4.96 5.97 8.86
CA GLN A 251 5.51 5.58 7.56
C GLN A 251 6.80 6.36 7.26
N GLN A 252 7.77 6.32 8.16
CA GLN A 252 9.07 6.89 7.85
C GLN A 252 9.81 5.89 6.97
N PRO A 253 10.19 6.26 5.74
CA PRO A 253 10.97 5.39 4.90
C PRO A 253 12.33 5.13 5.56
N TYR A 254 12.90 3.97 5.27
CA TYR A 254 14.31 3.74 5.46
C TYR A 254 15.09 4.17 4.21
N THR A 255 16.32 4.64 4.44
CA THR A 255 17.30 4.84 3.39
C THR A 255 18.50 3.96 3.68
N ILE A 256 18.98 3.24 2.66
CA ILE A 256 20.23 2.49 2.72
C ILE A 256 21.20 3.12 1.74
N SER A 257 22.29 3.66 2.26
CA SER A 257 23.42 4.10 1.44
C SER A 257 24.46 2.99 1.44
N TYR A 258 24.99 2.65 0.26
CA TYR A 258 26.04 1.65 0.14
C TYR A 258 27.20 2.14 -0.72
N ARG A 259 28.38 1.63 -0.40
CA ARG A 259 29.60 1.83 -1.18
C ARG A 259 30.36 0.51 -1.30
N TRP A 260 30.54 0.06 -2.52
CA TRP A 260 31.51 -0.98 -2.86
C TRP A 260 32.88 -0.36 -3.12
N GLN A 261 33.93 -1.01 -2.61
CA GLN A 261 35.33 -0.70 -2.91
C GLN A 261 36.05 -1.99 -3.25
N ALA A 262 36.66 -2.04 -4.44
CA ALA A 262 37.52 -3.14 -4.85
C ALA A 262 38.86 -2.59 -5.29
N THR A 263 39.95 -3.26 -4.89
CA THR A 263 41.31 -2.93 -5.34
C THR A 263 41.75 -3.99 -6.34
N GLU A 264 41.75 -3.66 -7.63
CA GLU A 264 42.39 -4.52 -8.62
C GLU A 264 43.89 -4.27 -8.59
N THR A 265 44.65 -5.33 -8.29
CA THR A 265 46.10 -5.29 -8.45
C THR A 265 46.39 -5.55 -9.92
N SER A 266 46.93 -4.56 -10.62
CA SER A 266 47.42 -4.73 -11.99
C SER A 266 48.49 -5.84 -12.03
N ALA A 267 48.71 -6.41 -13.21
CA ALA A 267 49.63 -7.52 -13.46
C ALA A 267 50.93 -7.46 -12.64
N PRO A 268 51.58 -8.59 -12.29
CA PRO A 268 52.62 -8.71 -11.25
C PRO A 268 53.87 -7.81 -11.34
N ASN A 269 53.99 -6.93 -12.34
CA ASN A 269 55.06 -5.96 -12.54
C ASN A 269 54.57 -4.49 -12.62
N ASP A 270 53.30 -4.20 -12.33
CA ASP A 270 52.75 -2.83 -12.31
C ASP A 270 52.27 -2.48 -10.90
N ASP A 271 52.93 -1.49 -10.28
CA ASP A 271 52.65 -1.01 -8.91
C ASP A 271 51.40 -0.11 -8.87
N SER A 272 50.69 0.04 -9.99
CA SER A 272 49.43 0.79 -10.05
C SER A 272 48.25 -0.09 -9.63
N SER A 273 47.70 0.20 -8.44
CA SER A 273 46.41 -0.35 -7.98
C SER A 273 45.27 0.53 -8.47
N VAL A 274 44.29 -0.03 -9.17
CA VAL A 274 43.06 0.69 -9.54
C VAL A 274 42.00 0.37 -8.48
N VAL A 275 41.46 1.41 -7.83
CA VAL A 275 40.35 1.26 -6.89
C VAL A 275 39.06 1.56 -7.64
N THR A 276 38.21 0.54 -7.78
CA THR A 276 36.86 0.67 -8.33
C THR A 276 35.91 0.96 -7.17
N THR A 277 35.12 2.02 -7.29
CA THR A 277 34.09 2.39 -6.30
C THR A 277 32.72 2.42 -6.97
N VAL A 278 31.72 1.78 -6.34
CA VAL A 278 30.32 1.82 -6.78
C VAL A 278 29.46 2.24 -5.59
N ASP A 279 28.87 3.42 -5.69
CA ASP A 279 27.99 3.98 -4.68
C ASP A 279 26.52 3.90 -5.13
N GLY A 280 25.60 3.81 -4.18
CA GLY A 280 24.19 3.99 -4.47
C GLY A 280 23.34 4.14 -3.23
N VAL A 281 22.05 4.43 -3.48
CA VAL A 281 21.04 4.63 -2.45
C VAL A 281 19.82 3.78 -2.77
N LEU A 282 19.22 3.22 -1.73
CA LEU A 282 17.95 2.52 -1.78
C LEU A 282 16.99 3.14 -0.78
N HIS A 283 15.72 3.17 -1.15
CA HIS A 283 14.63 3.64 -0.31
C HIS A 283 13.60 2.54 -0.17
N GLY A 284 12.95 2.47 0.97
CA GLY A 284 11.79 1.60 1.16
C GLY A 284 11.03 2.00 2.40
N ASP A 285 9.88 1.39 2.62
CA ASP A 285 9.09 1.56 3.83
C ASP A 285 9.22 0.30 4.69
N LEU A 286 9.28 0.48 6.02
CA LEU A 286 9.20 -0.68 6.92
C LEU A 286 7.74 -1.15 7.04
N PRO A 287 7.48 -2.47 7.10
CA PRO A 287 6.17 -2.98 7.45
C PRO A 287 5.73 -2.37 8.79
N LEU A 288 4.49 -1.90 8.90
CA LEU A 288 4.03 -1.31 10.16
C LEU A 288 3.96 -2.36 11.28
N VAL A 289 3.69 -3.63 10.94
CA VAL A 289 3.64 -4.77 11.86
C VAL A 289 4.89 -5.63 11.70
N HIS A 290 5.53 -5.94 12.83
CA HIS A 290 6.68 -6.83 12.93
C HIS A 290 6.31 -8.03 13.79
N PRO A 291 6.49 -9.27 13.30
CA PRO A 291 6.21 -10.46 14.08
C PRO A 291 7.16 -10.55 15.29
N ALA A 292 6.72 -11.31 16.29
CA ALA A 292 7.54 -11.62 17.46
C ALA A 292 8.92 -12.19 17.07
N GLY A 293 9.95 -11.71 17.75
CA GLY A 293 11.33 -12.09 17.53
C GLY A 293 12.00 -11.27 16.44
N ARG A 294 12.66 -11.96 15.52
CA ARG A 294 13.46 -11.34 14.45
C ARG A 294 12.83 -11.58 13.10
N SER A 295 12.57 -10.50 12.37
CA SER A 295 12.16 -10.55 10.97
C SER A 295 13.30 -10.06 10.07
N TYR A 296 13.20 -10.42 8.79
CA TYR A 296 14.20 -10.06 7.79
C TYR A 296 13.51 -9.49 6.56
N ILE A 297 13.94 -8.31 6.13
CA ILE A 297 13.50 -7.70 4.88
C ILE A 297 14.65 -7.80 3.86
N PRO A 298 14.52 -8.63 2.82
CA PRO A 298 15.55 -8.76 1.81
C PRO A 298 15.59 -7.52 0.92
N VAL A 299 16.80 -6.99 0.73
CA VAL A 299 17.11 -5.86 -0.15
C VAL A 299 18.29 -6.26 -1.04
N PHE A 300 18.30 -5.84 -2.30
CA PHE A 300 19.30 -6.29 -3.27
C PHE A 300 20.15 -5.11 -3.73
N LEU A 301 21.47 -5.29 -3.59
CA LEU A 301 22.47 -4.38 -4.14
C LEU A 301 22.95 -4.89 -5.50
N PRO A 302 23.55 -4.02 -6.33
CA PRO A 302 24.32 -4.47 -7.48
C PRO A 302 25.40 -5.49 -7.09
N ALA A 303 25.81 -6.31 -8.06
CA ALA A 303 26.84 -7.31 -7.87
C ALA A 303 28.16 -6.68 -7.35
N PRO A 304 28.92 -7.39 -6.50
CA PRO A 304 30.25 -6.95 -6.09
C PRO A 304 31.12 -6.68 -7.33
N PRO A 305 31.84 -5.54 -7.41
CA PRO A 305 32.58 -5.17 -8.61
C PRO A 305 33.80 -6.06 -8.87
N ALA A 306 34.33 -6.70 -7.84
CA ALA A 306 35.43 -7.67 -7.92
C ALA A 306 35.38 -8.65 -6.73
N PRO A 307 36.18 -9.73 -6.75
CA PRO A 307 36.35 -10.61 -5.59
C PRO A 307 36.94 -9.83 -4.41
N ASP A 308 36.56 -10.21 -3.18
CA ASP A 308 37.00 -9.56 -1.94
C ASP A 308 36.68 -8.06 -1.88
N ALA A 309 35.67 -7.61 -2.64
CA ALA A 309 35.20 -6.24 -2.55
C ALA A 309 34.69 -5.94 -1.14
N MET A 310 35.07 -4.78 -0.63
CA MET A 310 34.58 -4.24 0.63
C MET A 310 33.28 -3.49 0.39
N LEU A 311 32.28 -3.79 1.21
CA LEU A 311 30.98 -3.15 1.24
C LEU A 311 30.87 -2.33 2.51
N GLU A 312 30.71 -1.03 2.37
CA GLU A 312 30.26 -0.12 3.44
C GLU A 312 28.76 0.09 3.26
N LEU A 313 27.99 -0.05 4.35
CA LEU A 313 26.54 0.08 4.36
C LEU A 313 26.11 0.94 5.55
N GLU A 314 25.24 1.90 5.28
CA GLU A 314 24.62 2.75 6.27
C GLU A 314 23.10 2.67 6.10
N ILE A 315 22.36 2.50 7.20
CA ILE A 315 20.90 2.51 7.23
C ILE A 315 20.41 3.62 8.16
N ASP A 316 19.50 4.43 7.64
CA ASP A 316 18.76 5.45 8.37
C ASP A 316 17.28 5.13 8.35
N THR A 317 16.67 4.92 9.52
CA THR A 317 15.24 4.60 9.62
C THR A 317 14.71 4.82 11.03
N LEU A 318 13.45 5.25 11.15
CA LEU A 318 12.80 5.51 12.45
C LEU A 318 13.63 6.37 13.42
N GLY A 319 14.43 7.30 12.87
CA GLY A 319 15.37 8.14 13.63
C GLY A 319 16.61 7.42 14.18
N GLN A 320 16.83 6.15 13.81
CA GLN A 320 18.01 5.35 14.10
C GLN A 320 18.98 5.37 12.92
N HIS A 321 20.26 5.29 13.23
CA HIS A 321 21.35 5.15 12.27
C HIS A 321 22.20 3.94 12.64
N SER A 322 22.47 3.05 11.70
CA SER A 322 23.38 1.92 11.87
C SER A 322 24.30 1.81 10.66
N ALA A 323 25.57 1.48 10.89
CA ALA A 323 26.57 1.29 9.85
C ALA A 323 27.25 -0.07 10.01
N THR A 324 27.55 -0.73 8.90
CA THR A 324 28.28 -2.00 8.87
C THR A 324 29.27 -2.01 7.72
N THR A 325 30.34 -2.78 7.87
CA THR A 325 31.32 -3.02 6.83
C THR A 325 31.55 -4.52 6.69
N ALA A 326 31.54 -5.01 5.47
CA ALA A 326 31.75 -6.42 5.16
C ALA A 326 32.72 -6.58 3.99
N THR A 327 33.49 -7.66 3.99
CA THR A 327 34.27 -8.09 2.82
C THR A 327 33.56 -9.29 2.22
N VAL A 328 33.22 -9.22 0.93
CA VAL A 328 32.44 -10.26 0.26
C VAL A 328 33.35 -11.11 -0.61
N GLN A 329 33.45 -12.39 -0.26
CA GLN A 329 34.24 -13.36 -0.98
C GLN A 329 33.45 -13.94 -2.17
N GLU A 330 34.12 -14.16 -3.29
CA GLU A 330 33.49 -14.83 -4.43
C GLU A 330 33.26 -16.32 -4.10
N SER A 331 32.04 -16.82 -4.35
CA SER A 331 31.69 -18.24 -4.22
C SER A 331 30.75 -18.64 -5.35
N PRO A 332 30.85 -19.86 -5.92
CA PRO A 332 29.88 -20.34 -6.91
C PRO A 332 28.48 -20.57 -6.32
N GLU A 333 28.35 -20.66 -5.00
CA GLU A 333 27.08 -20.86 -4.31
C GLU A 333 26.32 -19.54 -4.12
N ALA A 334 24.99 -19.62 -4.08
CA ALA A 334 24.15 -18.46 -3.74
C ALA A 334 24.49 -17.94 -2.34
N ALA A 335 24.39 -16.62 -2.16
CA ALA A 335 24.60 -16.00 -0.86
C ALA A 335 23.64 -16.61 0.17
N SER A 336 24.20 -17.05 1.31
CA SER A 336 23.41 -17.71 2.34
C SER A 336 22.53 -16.70 3.08
N PRO A 337 21.23 -16.99 3.26
CA PRO A 337 20.35 -16.13 4.05
C PRO A 337 20.77 -16.15 5.54
N PRO A 338 20.25 -15.22 6.36
CA PRO A 338 20.51 -15.20 7.79
C PRO A 338 20.21 -16.54 8.48
N PRO A 339 20.97 -16.94 9.51
CA PRO A 339 20.63 -18.12 10.30
C PRO A 339 19.23 -18.01 10.92
N GLY A 340 18.41 -19.04 10.70
CA GLY A 340 17.04 -19.10 11.25
C GLY A 340 15.98 -18.32 10.47
N SER A 341 16.33 -17.66 9.37
CA SER A 341 15.31 -17.19 8.42
C SER A 341 14.85 -18.37 7.56
N GLU A 342 13.54 -18.48 7.29
CA GLU A 342 13.09 -19.29 6.15
C GLU A 342 13.73 -18.73 4.87
N THR A 343 14.03 -19.62 3.92
CA THR A 343 14.52 -19.20 2.61
C THR A 343 13.38 -18.50 1.86
N ALA A 344 13.27 -17.19 2.08
CA ALA A 344 12.51 -16.28 1.24
C ALA A 344 12.94 -16.51 -0.22
N PRO A 345 12.10 -17.11 -1.07
CA PRO A 345 12.49 -17.37 -2.44
C PRO A 345 12.68 -16.01 -3.13
N PHE A 346 13.84 -15.83 -3.74
CA PHE A 346 14.19 -14.62 -4.47
C PHE A 346 14.33 -14.91 -5.95
N PHE A 347 13.94 -13.92 -6.75
CA PHE A 347 13.89 -14.05 -8.19
C PHE A 347 14.50 -12.81 -8.82
N GLU A 348 15.56 -13.02 -9.61
CA GLU A 348 16.11 -12.02 -10.51
C GLU A 348 15.08 -11.83 -11.63
N ALA A 349 14.38 -10.71 -11.57
CA ALA A 349 13.26 -10.43 -12.45
C ALA A 349 13.79 -9.78 -13.74
N GLY A 350 14.69 -8.78 -13.61
CA GLY A 350 15.34 -8.13 -14.74
C GLY A 350 14.40 -7.41 -15.72
N PHE A 351 13.12 -7.23 -15.37
CA PHE A 351 12.09 -6.77 -16.30
C PHE A 351 12.17 -5.26 -16.50
N ASN A 352 12.15 -4.85 -17.76
CA ASN A 352 12.23 -3.45 -18.16
C ASN A 352 10.96 -3.02 -18.91
N TYR A 353 10.15 -2.21 -18.26
CA TYR A 353 8.90 -1.66 -18.78
C TYR A 353 9.21 -0.46 -19.68
N GLY A 354 9.50 -0.75 -20.95
CA GLY A 354 9.70 0.24 -22.01
C GLY A 354 10.85 1.22 -21.73
N ASP A 355 11.95 0.76 -21.12
CA ASP A 355 13.13 1.57 -20.73
C ASP A 355 12.84 2.70 -19.73
N LYS A 356 11.69 2.64 -19.06
CA LYS A 356 11.20 3.69 -18.17
C LYS A 356 11.18 3.28 -16.71
N LEU A 357 10.80 2.05 -16.44
CA LEU A 357 10.70 1.48 -15.10
C LEU A 357 11.22 0.04 -15.15
N ARG A 358 12.04 -0.35 -14.18
CA ARG A 358 12.60 -1.69 -14.09
C ARG A 358 12.16 -2.37 -12.80
N LEU A 359 11.63 -3.59 -12.89
CA LEU A 359 11.50 -4.50 -11.76
C LEU A 359 12.74 -5.39 -11.75
N SER A 360 13.65 -5.12 -10.83
CA SER A 360 14.92 -5.83 -10.74
C SER A 360 14.79 -7.18 -10.02
N HIS A 361 14.02 -7.21 -8.92
CA HIS A 361 13.90 -8.38 -8.05
C HIS A 361 12.50 -8.53 -7.46
N VAL A 362 12.14 -9.77 -7.17
CA VAL A 362 10.97 -10.16 -6.38
C VAL A 362 11.41 -11.11 -5.27
N ALA A 363 10.89 -10.91 -4.06
CA ALA A 363 11.04 -11.85 -2.96
C ALA A 363 9.69 -12.14 -2.29
N LEU A 364 9.49 -13.38 -1.84
CA LEU A 364 8.37 -13.77 -0.97
C LEU A 364 8.89 -14.06 0.43
N ASP A 365 8.03 -13.99 1.46
CA ASP A 365 8.38 -14.38 2.83
C ASP A 365 8.50 -15.90 3.02
N ALA A 366 7.68 -16.69 2.31
CA ALA A 366 7.73 -18.15 2.35
C ALA A 366 7.41 -18.81 0.98
N THR A 367 7.51 -20.13 0.92
CA THR A 367 7.04 -20.93 -0.24
C THR A 367 5.75 -21.69 0.05
N SER A 368 5.31 -21.74 1.30
CA SER A 368 4.11 -22.46 1.73
C SER A 368 3.30 -21.63 2.73
N TYR A 369 1.98 -21.63 2.54
CA TYR A 369 1.02 -20.81 3.29
C TYR A 369 -0.21 -21.65 3.64
N ARG A 370 -1.04 -21.19 4.56
CA ARG A 370 -2.37 -21.75 4.82
C ARG A 370 -3.44 -20.92 4.13
N ALA A 371 -4.60 -21.51 3.90
CA ALA A 371 -5.77 -20.74 3.51
C ALA A 371 -6.05 -19.66 4.57
N GLY A 372 -6.25 -18.41 4.13
CA GLY A 372 -6.40 -17.27 5.03
C GLY A 372 -5.11 -16.62 5.53
N ASP A 373 -3.92 -17.12 5.15
CA ASP A 373 -2.67 -16.41 5.42
C ASP A 373 -2.48 -15.22 4.47
N ALA A 374 -1.46 -14.39 4.72
CA ALA A 374 -1.03 -13.34 3.81
C ALA A 374 0.34 -13.68 3.22
N ILE A 375 0.52 -13.45 1.92
CA ILE A 375 1.83 -13.55 1.25
C ILE A 375 2.50 -12.17 1.30
N ALA A 376 3.67 -12.06 1.90
CA ALA A 376 4.45 -10.83 1.85
C ALA A 376 5.34 -10.82 0.61
N VAL A 377 5.07 -9.89 -0.31
CA VAL A 377 5.81 -9.71 -1.56
C VAL A 377 6.65 -8.44 -1.48
N THR A 378 7.96 -8.57 -1.68
CA THR A 378 8.89 -7.44 -1.79
C THR A 378 9.34 -7.28 -3.23
N LEU A 379 9.18 -6.07 -3.79
CA LEU A 379 9.50 -5.70 -5.16
C LEU A 379 10.57 -4.62 -5.19
N ASN A 380 11.66 -4.84 -5.95
CA ASN A 380 12.71 -3.84 -6.10
C ASN A 380 12.62 -3.14 -7.45
N TRP A 381 12.14 -1.91 -7.42
CA TRP A 381 11.94 -1.09 -8.59
C TRP A 381 13.09 -0.10 -8.82
N GLN A 382 13.29 0.29 -10.08
CA GLN A 382 14.14 1.41 -10.46
C GLN A 382 13.47 2.26 -11.53
N ARG A 383 13.40 3.56 -11.29
CA ARG A 383 12.98 4.53 -12.30
C ARG A 383 14.15 4.81 -13.25
N LEU A 384 13.96 4.61 -14.55
CA LEU A 384 15.02 4.77 -15.55
C LEU A 384 14.89 6.07 -16.37
N ALA A 385 13.69 6.64 -16.46
CA ALA A 385 13.41 7.83 -17.28
C ALA A 385 12.55 8.87 -16.55
N GLU A 386 12.53 10.10 -17.07
CA GLU A 386 11.67 11.16 -16.54
C GLU A 386 10.18 10.91 -16.83
N ASP A 387 9.84 10.31 -17.97
CA ASP A 387 8.49 10.17 -18.49
C ASP A 387 7.81 8.83 -18.11
N VAL A 388 7.77 8.55 -16.80
CA VAL A 388 7.05 7.41 -16.20
C VAL A 388 5.61 7.80 -15.89
N SER A 389 4.66 6.88 -16.13
CA SER A 389 3.24 7.09 -15.82
C SER A 389 3.02 7.16 -14.30
N ASP A 390 2.15 8.08 -13.87
CA ASP A 390 1.67 8.17 -12.50
C ASP A 390 0.47 7.25 -12.23
N THR A 391 -0.06 6.59 -13.27
CA THR A 391 -1.21 5.68 -13.20
C THR A 391 -0.86 4.21 -13.35
N TYR A 392 0.41 3.85 -13.15
CA TYR A 392 0.80 2.44 -13.11
C TYR A 392 0.22 1.74 -11.88
N VAL A 393 -0.27 0.52 -12.10
CA VAL A 393 -0.83 -0.38 -11.10
C VAL A 393 -0.10 -1.71 -11.20
N VAL A 394 0.38 -2.19 -10.06
CA VAL A 394 0.88 -3.55 -9.88
C VAL A 394 -0.33 -4.44 -9.68
N PHE A 395 -0.46 -5.48 -10.51
CA PHE A 395 -1.46 -6.51 -10.28
C PHE A 395 -0.80 -7.75 -9.69
N PHE A 396 -1.52 -8.44 -8.83
CA PHE A 396 -1.21 -9.77 -8.32
C PHE A 396 -2.38 -10.69 -8.63
N ARG A 397 -2.09 -11.89 -9.10
CA ARG A 397 -3.07 -12.93 -9.38
C ARG A 397 -2.60 -14.24 -8.81
N VAL A 398 -3.48 -14.96 -8.14
CA VAL A 398 -3.24 -16.34 -7.73
C VAL A 398 -4.24 -17.21 -8.45
N SER A 399 -3.73 -18.21 -9.17
CA SER A 399 -4.53 -19.18 -9.91
C SER A 399 -4.27 -20.59 -9.42
N ASP A 400 -5.30 -21.44 -9.46
CA ASP A 400 -5.17 -22.86 -9.15
C ASP A 400 -4.44 -23.64 -10.24
N ALA A 401 -4.24 -24.95 -10.02
CA ALA A 401 -3.59 -25.84 -11.00
C ALA A 401 -4.35 -25.97 -12.33
N GLY A 402 -5.64 -25.63 -12.38
CA GLY A 402 -6.45 -25.55 -13.60
C GLY A 402 -6.32 -24.22 -14.35
N GLY A 403 -5.60 -23.25 -13.79
CA GLY A 403 -5.47 -21.89 -14.29
C GLY A 403 -6.67 -21.00 -13.95
N GLN A 404 -7.57 -21.45 -13.08
CA GLN A 404 -8.67 -20.62 -12.60
C GLN A 404 -8.15 -19.62 -11.57
N GLU A 405 -8.41 -18.34 -11.81
CA GLU A 405 -8.10 -17.28 -10.85
C GLU A 405 -8.93 -17.46 -9.58
N VAL A 406 -8.24 -17.58 -8.45
CA VAL A 406 -8.86 -17.70 -7.11
C VAL A 406 -8.68 -16.44 -6.27
N PHE A 407 -7.73 -15.59 -6.64
CA PHE A 407 -7.48 -14.31 -5.99
C PHE A 407 -6.87 -13.32 -6.98
N ASN A 408 -7.28 -12.06 -6.88
CA ASN A 408 -6.65 -10.95 -7.56
C ASN A 408 -6.50 -9.75 -6.62
N ASP A 409 -5.44 -8.97 -6.83
CA ASP A 409 -5.21 -7.76 -6.05
C ASP A 409 -4.47 -6.73 -6.91
N ASP A 410 -5.10 -5.58 -7.10
CA ASP A 410 -4.55 -4.44 -7.84
C ASP A 410 -4.12 -3.36 -6.86
N ARG A 411 -2.83 -3.02 -6.89
CA ARG A 411 -2.19 -2.07 -5.97
C ARG A 411 -1.42 -1.01 -6.74
N LEU A 412 -1.52 0.24 -6.31
CA LEU A 412 -0.54 1.22 -6.73
C LEU A 412 0.84 0.75 -6.22
N PRO A 413 1.94 0.96 -6.96
CA PRO A 413 3.28 0.78 -6.41
C PRO A 413 3.40 1.62 -5.13
N VAL A 414 3.61 0.96 -3.99
CA VAL A 414 3.58 1.60 -2.67
C VAL A 414 5.01 1.79 -2.19
N ALA A 415 5.57 2.94 -2.52
CA ALA A 415 6.73 3.45 -1.82
C ALA A 415 6.67 4.97 -1.73
N TRP A 416 7.02 5.52 -0.57
CA TRP A 416 7.25 6.95 -0.42
C TRP A 416 8.24 7.48 -1.48
N PRO A 417 8.02 8.65 -2.11
CA PRO A 417 7.02 9.68 -1.81
C PRO A 417 5.74 9.66 -2.68
N GLY A 418 5.44 8.58 -3.42
CA GLY A 418 4.27 8.54 -4.30
C GLY A 418 4.43 7.58 -5.49
N PRO A 419 3.66 7.76 -6.59
CA PRO A 419 3.69 6.87 -7.74
C PRO A 419 5.09 6.84 -8.38
N PRO A 420 5.40 5.84 -9.24
CA PRO A 420 6.72 5.68 -9.85
C PRO A 420 7.33 6.92 -10.49
N ALA A 421 6.50 7.82 -11.02
CA ALA A 421 6.90 9.11 -11.58
C ALA A 421 7.56 10.08 -10.58
N THR A 422 7.46 9.81 -9.28
CA THR A 422 8.04 10.64 -8.20
C THR A 422 9.36 10.09 -7.66
N TRP A 423 9.72 8.86 -8.00
CA TRP A 423 10.92 8.21 -7.50
C TRP A 423 12.20 8.85 -8.07
N PRO A 424 13.32 8.82 -7.33
CA PRO A 424 14.60 9.25 -7.89
C PRO A 424 15.02 8.36 -9.07
N ILE A 425 15.57 8.96 -10.12
CA ILE A 425 16.02 8.22 -11.31
C ILE A 425 17.31 7.46 -10.97
N GLY A 426 17.33 6.16 -11.28
CA GLY A 426 18.48 5.27 -11.11
C GLY A 426 18.62 4.66 -9.70
N GLU A 427 17.92 5.20 -8.71
CA GLU A 427 17.92 4.67 -7.34
C GLU A 427 16.91 3.53 -7.21
N THR A 428 17.15 2.65 -6.23
CA THR A 428 16.29 1.49 -6.00
C THR A 428 15.20 1.84 -5.00
N VAL A 429 13.98 1.46 -5.31
CA VAL A 429 12.81 1.63 -4.45
C VAL A 429 12.25 0.25 -4.11
N VAL A 430 12.18 -0.05 -2.81
CA VAL A 430 11.65 -1.29 -2.27
C VAL A 430 10.18 -1.09 -1.92
N ASP A 431 9.32 -1.84 -2.61
CA ASP A 431 7.87 -1.76 -2.56
C ASP A 431 7.32 -3.08 -1.98
N GLN A 432 6.58 -2.99 -0.87
CA GLN A 432 6.14 -4.15 -0.09
C GLN A 432 4.61 -4.29 -0.10
N HIS A 433 4.14 -5.50 -0.40
CA HIS A 433 2.73 -5.84 -0.49
C HIS A 433 2.41 -7.04 0.39
N LEU A 434 1.21 -7.04 1.01
CA LEU A 434 0.70 -8.15 1.81
C LEU A 434 -0.57 -8.70 1.17
N LEU A 435 -0.47 -9.80 0.43
CA LEU A 435 -1.59 -10.37 -0.33
C LEU A 435 -2.38 -11.35 0.53
N GLN A 436 -3.58 -10.97 0.94
CA GLN A 436 -4.44 -11.78 1.82
C GLN A 436 -5.12 -12.91 1.03
N LEU A 437 -4.72 -14.16 1.28
CA LEU A 437 -5.32 -15.31 0.62
C LEU A 437 -6.75 -15.56 1.13
N PRO A 438 -7.67 -16.05 0.26
CA PRO A 438 -8.98 -16.52 0.67
C PRO A 438 -8.88 -17.65 1.70
N VAL A 439 -9.85 -17.70 2.62
CA VAL A 439 -9.91 -18.69 3.71
C VAL A 439 -10.43 -20.06 3.26
N ASP A 440 -11.06 -20.12 2.08
CA ASP A 440 -11.70 -21.30 1.50
C ASP A 440 -10.81 -22.00 0.46
N LEU A 441 -9.55 -21.58 0.32
CA LEU A 441 -8.59 -22.25 -0.56
C LEU A 441 -8.38 -23.70 -0.12
N THR A 442 -8.38 -24.60 -1.10
CA THR A 442 -8.04 -26.01 -0.89
C THR A 442 -6.53 -26.20 -0.86
N ALA A 443 -6.05 -27.15 -0.06
CA ALA A 443 -4.64 -27.52 -0.09
C ALA A 443 -4.20 -27.94 -1.50
N GLY A 444 -3.08 -27.41 -1.98
CA GLY A 444 -2.61 -27.62 -3.33
C GLY A 444 -1.56 -26.62 -3.80
N THR A 445 -1.21 -26.74 -5.07
CA THR A 445 -0.22 -25.90 -5.73
C THR A 445 -0.90 -24.79 -6.52
N TYR A 446 -0.47 -23.56 -6.31
CA TYR A 446 -1.03 -22.36 -6.95
C TYR A 446 0.07 -21.55 -7.64
N THR A 447 -0.31 -20.85 -8.70
CA THR A 447 0.58 -19.93 -9.42
C THR A 447 0.31 -18.50 -8.99
N LEU A 448 1.31 -17.84 -8.41
CA LEU A 448 1.32 -16.40 -8.17
C LEU A 448 1.93 -15.71 -9.40
N ALA A 449 1.14 -14.88 -10.06
CA ALA A 449 1.54 -14.03 -11.17
C ALA A 449 1.49 -12.56 -10.75
N LEU A 450 2.48 -11.76 -11.14
CA LEU A 450 2.45 -10.31 -10.98
C LEU A 450 2.92 -9.59 -12.23
N GLY A 451 2.48 -8.35 -12.40
CA GLY A 451 2.92 -7.48 -13.48
C GLY A 451 2.40 -6.05 -13.32
N LEU A 452 2.50 -5.28 -14.40
CA LEU A 452 2.15 -3.86 -14.40
C LEU A 452 1.14 -3.57 -15.52
N TYR A 453 0.13 -2.77 -15.22
CA TYR A 453 -0.73 -2.16 -16.24
C TYR A 453 -0.88 -0.66 -15.99
N ASP A 454 -1.23 0.08 -17.03
CA ASP A 454 -1.54 1.49 -16.93
C ASP A 454 -3.05 1.68 -16.76
N ALA A 455 -3.48 2.24 -15.62
CA ALA A 455 -4.90 2.41 -15.31
C ALA A 455 -5.62 3.41 -16.22
N THR A 456 -4.89 4.33 -16.87
CA THR A 456 -5.47 5.28 -17.83
C THR A 456 -5.80 4.58 -19.14
N THR A 457 -4.88 3.75 -19.66
CA THR A 457 -5.08 3.05 -20.94
C THR A 457 -5.76 1.69 -20.78
N GLN A 458 -5.79 1.16 -19.55
CA GLN A 458 -6.20 -0.22 -19.21
C GLN A 458 -5.42 -1.29 -19.97
N GLN A 459 -4.20 -0.97 -20.40
CA GLN A 459 -3.32 -1.92 -21.09
C GLN A 459 -2.23 -2.39 -20.14
N PHE A 460 -1.97 -3.70 -20.16
CA PHE A 460 -0.75 -4.26 -19.60
C PHE A 460 0.45 -3.61 -20.26
N VAL A 461 1.45 -3.26 -19.46
CA VAL A 461 2.70 -2.73 -19.99
C VAL A 461 3.47 -3.94 -20.53
N PRO A 462 3.66 -4.05 -21.86
CA PRO A 462 4.20 -5.26 -22.46
C PRO A 462 5.64 -5.48 -22.01
N LEU A 463 5.95 -6.74 -21.68
CA LEU A 463 7.30 -7.20 -21.43
C LEU A 463 7.78 -8.00 -22.61
N VAL A 464 9.04 -7.84 -22.99
CA VAL A 464 9.68 -8.67 -24.02
C VAL A 464 10.59 -9.62 -23.27
N ASP A 465 10.31 -10.93 -23.34
CA ASP A 465 11.21 -11.94 -22.79
C ASP A 465 12.48 -12.09 -23.66
N ASP A 466 13.47 -12.86 -23.18
CA ASP A 466 14.74 -13.08 -23.89
C ASP A 466 14.55 -13.69 -25.30
N ASP A 467 13.41 -14.34 -25.55
CA ASP A 467 13.01 -14.93 -26.82
C ASP A 467 12.23 -13.96 -27.74
N GLY A 468 11.99 -12.72 -27.28
CA GLY A 468 11.28 -11.69 -28.03
C GLY A 468 9.76 -11.77 -27.95
N ASN A 469 9.19 -12.62 -27.10
CA ASN A 469 7.74 -12.76 -26.94
C ASN A 469 7.19 -11.72 -25.98
N GLN A 470 5.99 -11.22 -26.29
CA GLN A 470 5.26 -10.34 -25.38
C GLN A 470 4.63 -11.14 -24.23
N ARG A 471 4.99 -10.79 -23.00
CA ARG A 471 4.38 -11.30 -21.77
C ARG A 471 3.63 -10.20 -21.03
N TYR A 472 2.58 -10.61 -20.31
CA TYR A 472 1.72 -9.72 -19.54
C TYR A 472 2.02 -9.80 -18.03
N ALA A 473 2.35 -10.98 -17.51
CA ALA A 473 2.94 -11.13 -16.18
C ALA A 473 4.46 -10.95 -16.29
N ALA A 474 5.02 -10.10 -15.43
CA ALA A 474 6.46 -10.01 -15.22
C ALA A 474 6.96 -11.28 -14.58
N PHE A 475 6.29 -11.73 -13.52
CA PHE A 475 6.83 -12.78 -12.70
C PHE A 475 5.74 -13.79 -12.40
N GLU A 476 6.09 -15.07 -12.55
CA GLU A 476 5.25 -16.20 -12.19
C GLU A 476 6.07 -17.14 -11.31
N THR A 477 5.50 -17.54 -10.19
CA THR A 477 6.09 -18.55 -9.32
C THR A 477 5.01 -19.42 -8.70
N THR A 478 5.44 -20.52 -8.13
CA THR A 478 4.57 -21.48 -7.49
C THR A 478 4.59 -21.28 -5.97
N VAL A 479 3.41 -21.28 -5.36
CA VAL A 479 3.24 -21.30 -3.90
C VAL A 479 2.39 -22.51 -3.51
N GLU A 480 2.67 -23.09 -2.33
CA GLU A 480 1.92 -24.23 -1.80
C GLU A 480 0.94 -23.80 -0.71
N ILE A 481 -0.33 -24.21 -0.83
CA ILE A 481 -1.34 -24.03 0.21
C ILE A 481 -1.50 -25.35 0.98
N GLN A 482 -1.41 -25.31 2.32
CA GLN A 482 -1.49 -26.47 3.23
C GLN A 482 -2.85 -26.62 3.93
#